data_AF-A0A3A5MW80-F1
#
_entry.id   AF-A0A3A5MW80-F1
#
_cell.length_a   1.000
_cell.length_b   1.000
_cell.length_c   1.000
_cell.angle_alpha   90.00
_cell.angle_beta   90.00
_cell.angle_gamma   90.00
#
_symmetry.space_group_name_H-M   'P 1'
#
loop_
_entity.id
_entity.type
_entity.pdbx_description
1 polymer ?
#
loop_
_entity_poly.entity_id
_entity_poly.type
_entity_poly.pdbx_seq_one_letter_code
_entity_poly.pdbx_strand_id
1 'polypeptide(L)'
;MGIPLDQYWSMVVADWDQAGTMRARWLPRVWRDGRVLYRLTYPPGWWVDITSTRTLAALSAALDTELNDLGVSGGLTVAHVTSDDRAITTLIAGWLRDTVTLFDGTQPLGIRFISKHGHPTNGTGTCWAYWMRATDAGLNEPISIIAEIGIAERDTDLKTAQEFCKIQTR
;
A
#
# COMPACT_ATOMS: atom_id res chain seq x y z
N MET A 1 -27.34 18.11 35.81
CA MET A 1 -28.19 18.88 34.87
C MET A 1 -28.20 18.13 33.55
N GLY A 2 -29.40 17.75 33.09
CA GLY A 2 -29.57 17.10 31.79
C GLY A 2 -29.60 18.15 30.68
N ILE A 3 -29.03 17.82 29.52
CA ILE A 3 -29.20 18.62 28.31
C ILE A 3 -30.64 18.47 27.80
N PRO A 4 -31.28 19.57 27.38
CA PRO A 4 -32.56 19.54 26.69
C PRO A 4 -32.55 18.57 25.49
N LEU A 5 -33.66 17.85 25.27
CA LEU A 5 -33.77 16.78 24.27
C LEU A 5 -33.54 17.29 22.84
N ASP A 6 -33.97 18.51 22.53
CA ASP A 6 -33.77 19.22 21.27
C ASP A 6 -32.30 19.58 21.03
N GLN A 7 -31.59 19.97 22.09
CA GLN A 7 -30.16 20.24 22.05
C GLN A 7 -29.36 18.95 21.85
N TYR A 8 -29.70 17.88 22.57
CA TYR A 8 -29.11 16.55 22.39
C TYR A 8 -29.36 16.01 20.98
N TRP A 9 -30.59 16.15 20.47
CA TRP A 9 -30.96 15.74 19.12
C TRP A 9 -30.15 16.51 18.07
N SER A 10 -29.96 17.82 18.25
CA SER A 10 -29.15 18.64 17.33
C SER A 10 -27.68 18.22 17.31
N MET A 11 -27.12 17.81 18.45
CA MET A 11 -25.77 17.27 18.55
C MET A 11 -25.65 15.90 17.87
N VAL A 12 -26.61 15.00 18.08
CA VAL A 12 -26.65 13.69 17.40
C VAL A 12 -26.79 13.84 15.89
N VAL A 13 -27.65 14.76 15.42
CA VAL A 13 -27.80 15.06 14.00
C VAL A 13 -26.51 15.65 13.43
N ALA A 14 -25.84 16.56 14.14
CA ALA A 14 -24.54 17.10 13.71
C ALA A 14 -23.45 16.03 13.65
N ASP A 15 -23.40 15.13 14.64
CA ASP A 15 -22.47 14.00 14.66
C ASP A 15 -22.78 12.98 13.55
N TRP A 16 -24.06 12.74 13.24
CA TRP A 16 -24.48 11.86 12.15
C TRP A 16 -24.22 12.49 10.77
N ASP A 17 -24.39 13.80 10.65
CA ASP A 17 -24.04 14.59 9.48
C ASP A 17 -22.52 14.63 9.25
N GLN A 18 -21.74 14.66 10.34
CA GLN A 18 -20.28 14.57 10.33
C GLN A 18 -19.81 13.14 10.03
N ALA A 19 -20.51 12.13 10.56
CA ALA A 19 -20.26 10.71 10.30
C ALA A 19 -20.73 10.25 8.91
N GLY A 20 -21.52 11.08 8.21
CA GLY A 20 -21.83 10.93 6.80
C GLY A 20 -22.84 9.81 6.51
N THR A 21 -24.07 9.93 7.01
CA THR A 21 -25.21 9.22 6.40
C THR A 21 -25.29 9.60 4.91
N MET A 22 -24.85 8.66 4.07
CA MET A 22 -24.46 8.90 2.68
C MET A 22 -25.60 9.46 1.81
N ARG A 23 -25.43 10.68 1.30
CA ARG A 23 -25.99 11.02 -0.02
C ARG A 23 -25.11 10.36 -1.07
N ALA A 24 -25.71 9.64 -2.02
CA ALA A 24 -24.96 9.08 -3.14
C ALA A 24 -24.08 10.16 -3.77
N ARG A 25 -22.82 9.82 -4.08
CA ARG A 25 -21.77 10.72 -4.61
C ARG A 25 -21.11 11.67 -3.61
N TRP A 26 -21.39 11.60 -2.31
CA TRP A 26 -20.73 12.45 -1.32
C TRP A 26 -19.63 11.69 -0.56
N LEU A 27 -18.45 12.29 -0.47
CA LEU A 27 -17.30 11.83 0.30
C LEU A 27 -17.26 12.60 1.63
N PRO A 28 -17.45 11.92 2.79
CA PRO A 28 -17.46 12.59 4.08
C PRO A 28 -16.12 13.27 4.40
N ARG A 29 -16.17 14.41 5.09
CA ARG A 29 -14.97 15.11 5.58
C ARG A 29 -14.07 14.18 6.41
N VAL A 30 -14.67 13.31 7.23
CA VAL A 30 -13.97 12.31 8.04
C VAL A 30 -13.17 11.30 7.21
N TRP A 31 -13.57 11.03 5.96
CA TRP A 31 -12.78 10.17 5.07
C TRP A 31 -11.44 10.82 4.71
N ARG A 32 -11.47 12.14 4.46
CA ARG A 32 -10.31 12.96 4.08
C ARG A 32 -9.42 13.21 5.29
N ASP A 33 -10.01 13.62 6.41
CA ASP A 33 -9.27 13.92 7.65
C ASP A 33 -8.67 12.66 8.29
N GLY A 34 -9.28 11.48 8.05
CA GLY A 34 -8.75 10.20 8.52
C GLY A 34 -7.65 9.60 7.64
N ARG A 35 -7.19 10.30 6.58
CA ARG A 35 -6.17 9.80 5.65
C ARG A 35 -5.06 10.83 5.48
N VAL A 36 -3.83 10.34 5.52
CA VAL A 36 -2.62 11.14 5.37
C VAL A 36 -1.63 10.37 4.51
N LEU A 37 -0.93 11.09 3.66
CA LEU A 37 0.16 10.55 2.87
C LEU A 37 1.46 10.69 3.68
N TYR A 38 2.05 9.57 4.06
CA TYR A 38 3.33 9.55 4.76
C TYR A 38 4.48 9.56 3.75
N ARG A 39 5.48 10.40 4.01
CA ARG A 39 6.81 10.23 3.43
C ARG A 39 7.70 9.56 4.46
N LEU A 40 8.32 8.46 4.06
CA LEU A 40 9.13 7.62 4.92
C LEU A 40 10.58 7.64 4.44
N THR A 41 11.50 7.51 5.37
CA THR A 41 12.89 7.14 5.09
C THR A 41 13.20 5.80 5.74
N TYR A 42 13.98 4.98 5.05
CA TYR A 42 14.34 3.62 5.46
C TYR A 42 15.83 3.57 5.84
N PRO A 43 16.25 2.62 6.68
CA PRO A 43 17.67 2.39 6.92
C PRO A 43 18.39 1.99 5.62
N PRO A 44 19.73 2.13 5.55
CA PRO A 44 20.49 1.64 4.41
C PRO A 44 20.31 0.12 4.26
N GLY A 45 20.16 -0.34 3.02
CA GLY A 45 20.00 -1.76 2.73
C GLY A 45 19.48 -1.99 1.32
N TRP A 46 19.31 -3.27 0.98
CA TRP A 46 18.96 -3.70 -0.38
C TRP A 46 17.49 -4.07 -0.50
N TRP A 47 16.93 -3.76 -1.67
CA TRP A 47 15.58 -4.15 -2.07
C TRP A 47 15.68 -5.16 -3.20
N VAL A 48 14.93 -6.25 -3.10
CA VAL A 48 14.88 -7.25 -4.17
C VAL A 48 13.95 -6.76 -5.27
N ASP A 49 14.49 -6.59 -6.48
CA ASP A 49 13.68 -6.26 -7.65
C ASP A 49 13.02 -7.51 -8.22
N ILE A 50 11.74 -7.72 -7.91
CA ILE A 50 11.00 -8.89 -8.37
C ILE A 50 10.51 -8.77 -9.81
N THR A 51 10.81 -7.66 -10.49
CA THR A 51 10.50 -7.45 -11.91
C THR A 51 11.72 -7.63 -12.81
N SER A 52 12.91 -7.74 -12.24
CA SER A 52 14.13 -8.04 -12.97
C SER A 52 14.10 -9.46 -13.55
N THR A 53 14.49 -9.61 -14.81
CA THR A 53 14.61 -10.91 -15.48
C THR A 53 15.48 -11.89 -14.71
N ARG A 54 16.57 -11.42 -14.08
CA ARG A 54 17.47 -12.28 -13.29
C ARG A 54 16.80 -12.80 -12.02
N THR A 55 16.06 -11.94 -11.34
CA THR A 55 15.30 -12.33 -10.15
C THR A 55 14.18 -13.29 -10.51
N LEU A 56 13.43 -13.01 -11.58
CA LEU A 56 12.36 -13.89 -12.06
C LEU A 56 12.88 -15.29 -12.40
N ALA A 57 14.01 -15.38 -13.12
CA ALA A 57 14.64 -16.67 -13.44
C ALA A 57 15.10 -17.42 -12.18
N ALA A 58 15.73 -16.73 -11.23
CA ALA A 58 16.18 -17.33 -9.98
C ALA A 58 15.01 -17.83 -9.12
N LEU A 59 13.94 -17.03 -8.99
CA LEU A 59 12.73 -17.41 -8.26
C LEU A 59 12.00 -18.57 -8.95
N SER A 60 11.94 -18.58 -10.28
CA SER A 60 11.32 -19.68 -11.04
C SER A 60 12.00 -21.01 -10.75
N ALA A 61 13.34 -21.02 -10.69
CA ALA A 61 14.10 -22.22 -10.38
C ALA A 61 13.98 -22.61 -8.91
N ALA A 62 13.94 -21.63 -7.99
CA ALA A 62 13.89 -21.89 -6.56
C ALA A 62 12.52 -22.34 -6.04
N LEU A 63 11.44 -21.93 -6.72
CA LEU A 63 10.04 -22.17 -6.33
C LEU A 63 9.29 -23.02 -7.35
N ASP A 64 10.00 -23.83 -8.16
CA ASP A 64 9.40 -24.53 -9.30
C ASP A 64 8.19 -25.39 -8.88
N THR A 65 8.28 -26.11 -7.77
CA THR A 65 7.17 -26.96 -7.29
C THR A 65 5.97 -26.12 -6.84
N GLU A 66 6.20 -25.13 -5.98
CA GLU A 66 5.16 -24.27 -5.44
C GLU A 66 4.48 -23.42 -6.53
N LEU A 67 5.24 -23.01 -7.55
CA LEU A 67 4.71 -22.29 -8.70
C LEU A 67 3.84 -23.18 -9.60
N ASN A 68 4.26 -24.42 -9.84
CA ASN A 68 3.46 -25.38 -10.59
C ASN A 68 2.13 -25.69 -9.87
N ASP A 69 2.14 -25.81 -8.54
CA ASP A 69 0.93 -25.99 -7.73
C ASP A 69 -0.04 -24.80 -7.85
N LEU A 70 0.50 -23.59 -8.06
CA LEU A 70 -0.25 -22.38 -8.36
C LEU A 70 -0.60 -22.21 -9.86
N GLY A 71 -0.35 -23.22 -10.68
CA GLY A 71 -0.66 -23.21 -12.12
C GLY A 71 0.30 -22.40 -12.98
N VAL A 72 1.45 -21.98 -12.44
CA VAL A 72 2.50 -21.27 -13.17
C VAL A 72 3.47 -22.30 -13.75
N SER A 73 3.36 -22.55 -15.05
CA SER A 73 4.27 -23.43 -15.80
C SER A 73 5.20 -22.62 -16.70
N GLY A 74 6.44 -23.07 -16.86
CA GLY A 74 7.43 -22.40 -17.72
C GLY A 74 8.10 -21.16 -17.12
N GLY A 75 7.90 -20.92 -15.81
CA GLY A 75 8.57 -19.88 -15.06
C GLY A 75 7.79 -18.57 -14.91
N LEU A 76 8.25 -17.75 -13.96
CA LEU A 76 7.70 -16.45 -13.66
C LEU A 76 7.97 -15.44 -14.77
N THR A 77 7.03 -14.53 -14.93
CA THR A 77 7.10 -13.41 -15.88
C THR A 77 6.68 -12.14 -15.14
N VAL A 78 6.94 -10.98 -15.74
CA VAL A 78 6.47 -9.70 -15.19
C VAL A 78 4.95 -9.73 -15.00
N ALA A 79 4.20 -10.35 -15.92
CA ALA A 79 2.75 -10.45 -15.81
C ALA A 79 2.30 -11.13 -14.52
N HIS A 80 2.98 -12.22 -14.10
CA HIS A 80 2.68 -12.92 -12.86
C HIS A 80 2.85 -12.02 -11.63
N VAL A 81 3.98 -11.31 -11.54
CA VAL A 81 4.30 -10.45 -10.39
C VAL A 81 3.54 -9.11 -10.38
N THR A 82 2.89 -8.75 -11.49
CA THR A 82 2.00 -7.59 -11.60
C THR A 82 0.52 -7.95 -11.65
N SER A 83 0.16 -9.23 -11.53
CA SER A 83 -1.22 -9.69 -11.66
C SER A 83 -2.09 -9.29 -10.45
N ASP A 84 -3.39 -9.50 -10.56
CA ASP A 84 -4.32 -9.38 -9.42
C ASP A 84 -4.28 -10.57 -8.47
N ASP A 85 -3.74 -11.71 -8.94
CA ASP A 85 -3.56 -12.87 -8.10
C ASP A 85 -2.41 -12.63 -7.11
N ARG A 86 -2.78 -12.59 -5.83
CA ARG A 86 -1.84 -12.35 -4.73
C ARG A 86 -1.18 -13.62 -4.22
N ALA A 87 -1.61 -14.82 -4.64
CA ALA A 87 -1.00 -16.07 -4.21
C ALA A 87 0.49 -16.11 -4.61
N ILE A 88 0.79 -15.79 -5.88
CA ILE A 88 2.15 -15.79 -6.42
C ILE A 88 3.03 -14.74 -5.73
N THR A 89 2.54 -13.50 -5.64
CA THR A 89 3.33 -12.40 -5.04
C THR A 89 3.55 -12.59 -3.55
N THR A 90 2.59 -13.18 -2.83
CA THR A 90 2.73 -13.53 -1.40
C THR A 90 3.72 -14.67 -1.21
N LEU A 91 3.66 -15.73 -2.03
CA LEU A 91 4.63 -16.84 -2.01
C LEU A 91 6.06 -16.31 -2.19
N ILE A 92 6.28 -15.50 -3.23
CA ILE A 92 7.59 -14.90 -3.52
C ILE A 92 8.06 -14.02 -2.36
N ALA A 93 7.19 -13.13 -1.86
CA ALA A 93 7.54 -12.23 -0.77
C ALA A 93 7.90 -12.99 0.51
N GLY A 94 7.15 -14.05 0.86
CA GLY A 94 7.43 -14.90 2.01
C GLY A 94 8.75 -15.65 1.86
N TRP A 95 8.97 -16.31 0.72
CA TRP A 95 10.21 -17.05 0.48
C TRP A 95 11.44 -16.14 0.50
N LEU A 96 11.36 -14.95 -0.12
CA LEU A 96 12.43 -13.96 -0.07
C LEU A 96 12.68 -13.45 1.35
N ARG A 97 11.61 -13.26 2.14
CA ARG A 97 11.72 -12.78 3.53
C ARG A 97 12.46 -13.76 4.41
N ASP A 98 12.16 -15.05 4.25
CA ASP A 98 12.50 -16.09 5.22
C ASP A 98 13.76 -16.88 4.81
N THR A 99 14.05 -17.00 3.51
CA THR A 99 15.13 -17.87 2.99
C THR A 99 16.36 -17.09 2.53
N VAL A 100 16.19 -15.85 2.05
CA VAL A 100 17.28 -15.14 1.38
C VAL A 100 18.18 -14.39 2.36
N THR A 101 19.48 -14.70 2.29
CA THR A 101 20.57 -13.89 2.84
C THR A 101 21.41 -13.34 1.68
N LEU A 102 21.73 -12.06 1.74
CA LEU A 102 22.51 -11.38 0.72
C LEU A 102 24.00 -11.70 0.85
N PHE A 103 24.78 -11.34 -0.18
CA PHE A 103 26.22 -11.62 -0.20
C PHE A 103 27.00 -10.98 0.96
N ASP A 104 26.53 -9.84 1.47
CA ASP A 104 27.11 -9.15 2.63
C ASP A 104 26.63 -9.73 3.98
N GLY A 105 25.90 -10.84 3.97
CA GLY A 105 25.34 -11.49 5.15
C GLY A 105 24.08 -10.81 5.70
N THR A 106 23.63 -9.72 5.08
CA THR A 106 22.41 -9.01 5.51
C THR A 106 21.16 -9.63 4.90
N GLN A 107 20.00 -9.27 5.44
CA GLN A 107 18.70 -9.58 4.84
C GLN A 107 18.22 -8.41 3.99
N PRO A 108 17.47 -8.66 2.91
CA PRO A 108 16.86 -7.59 2.14
C PRO A 108 15.80 -6.84 2.99
N LEU A 109 15.69 -5.53 2.80
CA LEU A 109 14.70 -4.67 3.47
C LEU A 109 13.26 -5.01 3.04
N GLY A 110 13.11 -5.42 1.79
CA GLY A 110 11.83 -5.60 1.14
C GLY A 110 11.98 -5.97 -0.32
N ILE A 111 10.85 -5.89 -1.02
CA ILE A 111 10.78 -6.04 -2.47
C ILE A 111 10.44 -4.70 -3.12
N ARG A 112 10.95 -4.49 -4.34
CA ARG A 112 10.51 -3.42 -5.25
C ARG A 112 9.93 -4.03 -6.51
N PHE A 113 8.93 -3.36 -7.09
CA PHE A 113 8.26 -3.80 -8.31
C PHE A 113 7.68 -2.60 -9.06
N ILE A 114 7.33 -2.81 -10.33
CA ILE A 114 6.65 -1.80 -11.14
C ILE A 114 5.13 -1.88 -10.91
N SER A 115 4.47 -0.74 -10.89
CA SER A 115 3.02 -0.63 -10.87
C SER A 115 2.43 -1.09 -12.20
N LYS A 116 1.42 -1.96 -12.14
CA LYS A 116 0.63 -2.34 -13.31
C LYS A 116 -0.21 -1.20 -13.90
N HIS A 117 -0.38 -0.11 -13.14
CA HIS A 117 -1.13 1.07 -13.55
C HIS A 117 -0.25 2.12 -14.25
N GLY A 118 1.02 1.79 -14.52
CA GLY A 118 1.96 2.67 -15.20
C GLY A 118 2.65 3.67 -14.25
N HIS A 119 3.27 4.68 -14.84
CA HIS A 119 3.99 5.73 -14.12
C HIS A 119 3.19 7.05 -14.12
N PRO A 120 3.09 7.74 -12.97
CA PRO A 120 2.48 9.06 -12.94
C PRO A 120 3.39 10.09 -13.61
N THR A 121 2.84 11.24 -14.02
CA THR A 121 3.57 12.32 -14.74
C THR A 121 4.85 12.77 -14.03
N ASN A 122 4.87 12.74 -12.69
CA ASN A 122 6.01 13.16 -11.86
C ASN A 122 6.55 12.05 -10.96
N GLY A 123 6.43 10.77 -11.36
CA GLY A 123 6.92 9.67 -10.56
C GLY A 123 7.34 8.46 -11.38
N THR A 124 7.91 7.48 -10.70
CA THR A 124 8.55 6.33 -11.36
C THR A 124 7.59 5.18 -11.65
N GLY A 125 6.41 5.17 -11.01
CA GLY A 125 5.53 4.00 -10.99
C GLY A 125 6.15 2.82 -10.24
N THR A 126 7.24 3.02 -9.49
CA THR A 126 7.83 1.99 -8.63
C THR A 126 7.03 1.88 -7.35
N CYS A 127 6.81 0.65 -6.91
CA CYS A 127 6.22 0.30 -5.65
C CYS A 127 7.25 -0.45 -4.80
N TRP A 128 7.12 -0.30 -3.49
CA TRP A 128 7.96 -0.95 -2.50
C TRP A 128 7.08 -1.64 -1.47
N ALA A 129 7.45 -2.84 -1.05
CA ALA A 129 6.87 -3.50 0.10
C ALA A 129 7.99 -3.84 1.08
N TYR A 130 7.90 -3.29 2.29
CA TYR A 130 8.88 -3.41 3.34
C TYR A 130 8.48 -4.51 4.32
N TRP A 131 9.44 -5.31 4.78
CA TRP A 131 9.19 -6.26 5.86
C TRP A 131 9.48 -5.62 7.22
N MET A 132 8.44 -5.46 8.03
CA MET A 132 8.49 -4.90 9.38
C MET A 132 9.05 -5.91 10.40
N ARG A 133 10.28 -6.38 10.16
CA ARG A 133 10.90 -7.44 10.97
C ARG A 133 11.18 -6.99 12.41
N ALA A 134 11.44 -5.70 12.64
CA ALA A 134 11.65 -5.21 14.00
C ALA A 134 10.33 -5.32 14.78
N THR A 135 9.22 -4.90 14.17
CA THR A 135 7.87 -5.01 14.74
C THR A 135 7.48 -6.47 14.99
N ASP A 136 7.76 -7.35 14.03
CA ASP A 136 7.52 -8.79 14.18
C ASP A 136 8.31 -9.38 15.37
N ALA A 137 9.47 -8.80 15.70
CA ALA A 137 10.29 -9.16 16.86
C ALA A 137 9.92 -8.38 18.15
N GLY A 138 8.87 -7.56 18.15
CA GLY A 138 8.47 -6.73 19.29
C GLY A 138 9.34 -5.50 19.52
N LEU A 139 10.11 -5.07 18.51
CA LEU A 139 10.97 -3.90 18.51
C LEU A 139 10.35 -2.76 17.67
N ASN A 140 10.88 -1.55 17.81
CA ASN A 140 10.48 -0.42 16.98
C ASN A 140 11.16 -0.48 15.61
N GLU A 141 10.40 -0.19 14.55
CA GLU A 141 10.99 -0.09 13.21
C GLU A 141 12.02 1.05 13.12
N PRO A 142 13.17 0.82 12.47
CA PRO A 142 14.13 1.87 12.17
C PRO A 142 13.70 2.75 10.97
N ILE A 143 12.39 2.92 10.76
CA ILE A 143 11.81 3.81 9.74
C ILE A 143 11.48 5.14 10.39
N SER A 144 11.80 6.24 9.72
CA SER A 144 11.37 7.56 10.17
C SER A 144 10.34 8.17 9.22
N ILE A 145 9.30 8.76 9.79
CA ILE A 145 8.34 9.60 9.07
C ILE A 145 9.00 10.97 8.88
N ILE A 146 9.20 11.38 7.63
CA ILE A 146 9.82 12.66 7.29
C ILE A 146 8.78 13.71 6.88
N ALA A 147 7.58 13.30 6.51
CA ALA A 147 6.45 14.21 6.31
C ALA A 147 5.12 13.49 6.44
N GLU A 148 4.12 14.24 6.88
CA GLU A 148 2.71 13.86 6.92
C GLU A 148 1.93 14.88 6.09
N ILE A 149 1.38 14.43 4.97
CA ILE A 149 0.70 15.29 4.01
C ILE A 149 -0.78 14.91 4.01
N GLY A 150 -1.60 15.71 4.69
CA GLY A 150 -3.04 15.52 4.67
C GLY A 150 -3.62 15.81 3.28
N ILE A 151 -4.75 15.18 2.97
CA ILE A 151 -5.49 15.48 1.75
C ILE A 151 -6.26 16.79 1.99
N ALA A 152 -5.86 17.87 1.33
CA ALA A 152 -6.56 19.16 1.44
C ALA A 152 -7.81 19.19 0.54
N GLU A 153 -8.80 20.03 0.87
CA GLU A 153 -9.99 20.21 0.00
C GLU A 153 -9.63 20.74 -1.39
N ARG A 154 -8.57 21.57 -1.46
CA ARG A 154 -8.04 22.13 -2.71
C ARG A 154 -7.00 21.23 -3.40
N ASP A 155 -6.81 20.00 -2.93
CA ASP A 155 -5.86 19.06 -3.49
C ASP A 155 -6.23 18.71 -4.94
N THR A 156 -5.25 18.80 -5.85
CA THR A 156 -5.48 18.60 -7.29
C THR A 156 -5.84 17.14 -7.61
N ASP A 157 -5.26 16.17 -6.89
CA ASP A 157 -5.55 14.76 -7.09
C ASP A 157 -6.96 14.44 -6.56
N LEU A 158 -7.36 15.05 -5.44
CA LEU A 158 -8.73 14.97 -4.95
C LEU A 158 -9.74 15.53 -5.96
N LYS A 159 -9.48 16.71 -6.54
CA LYS A 159 -10.36 17.29 -7.57
C LYS A 159 -10.46 16.42 -8.82
N THR A 160 -9.34 15.85 -9.25
CA THR A 160 -9.31 14.92 -10.39
C THR A 160 -10.16 13.68 -10.10
N ALA A 161 -10.03 13.09 -8.91
CA ALA A 161 -10.85 11.96 -8.48
C ALA A 161 -12.34 12.32 -8.37
N GLN A 162 -12.66 13.52 -7.89
CA GLN A 162 -14.04 14.04 -7.85
C GLN A 162 -14.67 14.10 -9.22
N GLU A 163 -13.97 14.65 -10.20
CA GLU A 163 -14.45 14.77 -11.58
C GLU A 163 -14.60 13.42 -12.27
N PHE A 164 -13.64 12.51 -12.09
CA PHE A 164 -13.66 11.19 -12.70
C PHE A 164 -14.73 10.28 -12.10
N CYS A 165 -14.77 10.16 -10.77
CA CYS A 165 -15.70 9.30 -10.05
C CYS A 165 -17.09 9.93 -9.85
N LYS A 166 -17.29 11.19 -10.26
CA LYS A 166 -18.51 11.98 -10.03
C LYS A 166 -18.86 12.07 -8.54
N ILE A 167 -17.85 12.31 -7.70
CA ILE A 167 -18.00 12.46 -6.25
C ILE A 167 -17.77 13.92 -5.83
N GLN A 168 -18.35 14.31 -4.69
CA GLN A 168 -18.25 15.65 -4.10
C GLN A 168 -17.77 15.53 -2.65
N THR A 169 -16.99 16.49 -2.16
CA THR A 169 -16.70 16.62 -0.72
C THR A 169 -17.65 17.62 -0.09
N ARG A 170 -17.99 17.39 1.19
CA ARG A 170 -18.71 18.36 2.02
C ARG A 170 -17.76 19.38 2.62
#